data_AF-A0A653BGC2-F1
#
_entry.id   AF-A0A653BGC2-F1
#
_cell.length_a   1.000
_cell.length_b   1.000
_cell.length_c   1.000
_cell.angle_alpha   90.00
_cell.angle_beta   90.00
_cell.angle_gamma   90.00
#
_symmetry.space_group_name_H-M   'P 1'
#
loop_
_entity.id
_entity.type
_entity.pdbx_description
1 polymer ?
#
loop_
_entity_poly.entity_id
_entity_poly.type
_entity_poly.pdbx_seq_one_letter_code
_entity_poly.pdbx_strand_id
1 'polypeptide(L)'
;MNSSLMANVKKAFTGELSDLVNPYVQVSFAGLTGKTSVKKHSYAPVWNEQLVFSEMFPPLCQRIKIQLRDDDPVKPTVIGTHFVDLKTISNDGEKGETP
;
A
#
# COMPACT_ATOMS: atom_id res chain seq x y z
N MET A 1 2.44 5.60 -27.85
CA MET A 1 0.97 5.67 -27.94
C MET A 1 0.53 6.83 -27.07
N ASN A 2 -0.18 7.81 -27.64
CA ASN A 2 -0.41 9.12 -27.01
C ASN A 2 -1.46 9.00 -25.88
N SER A 3 -1.01 9.02 -24.62
CA SER A 3 -1.87 8.98 -23.42
C SER A 3 -2.94 10.07 -23.41
N SER A 4 -2.69 11.19 -24.09
CA SER A 4 -3.62 12.31 -24.26
C SER A 4 -4.88 11.97 -25.05
N LEU A 5 -4.82 11.03 -26.00
CA LEU A 5 -6.02 10.60 -26.74
C LEU A 5 -6.90 9.66 -25.89
N MET A 6 -6.30 8.76 -25.11
CA MET A 6 -7.07 7.87 -24.23
C MET A 6 -7.77 8.64 -23.10
N ALA A 7 -7.12 9.68 -22.57
CA ALA A 7 -7.71 10.58 -21.58
C ALA A 7 -8.98 11.26 -22.12
N ASN A 8 -8.93 11.77 -23.37
CA ASN A 8 -10.08 12.43 -23.99
C ASN A 8 -11.19 11.47 -24.45
N VAL A 9 -10.86 10.23 -24.79
CA VAL A 9 -11.87 9.21 -25.17
C VAL A 9 -12.59 8.67 -23.92
N LYS A 10 -11.88 8.47 -22.80
CA LYS A 10 -12.52 8.16 -21.51
C LYS A 10 -13.44 9.31 -21.05
N LYS A 11 -13.00 10.56 -21.22
CA LYS A 11 -13.76 11.78 -20.91
C LYS A 11 -15.14 11.84 -21.58
N ALA A 12 -15.26 11.35 -22.81
CA ALA A 12 -16.53 11.41 -23.56
C ALA A 12 -17.52 10.30 -23.18
N PHE A 13 -17.05 9.19 -22.61
CA PHE A 13 -17.88 8.01 -22.32
C PHE A 13 -18.37 7.93 -20.87
N THR A 14 -17.64 8.49 -19.90
CA THR A 14 -17.96 8.31 -18.46
C THR A 14 -18.34 9.59 -17.72
N GLY A 15 -18.14 10.78 -18.30
CA GLY A 15 -18.54 12.07 -17.69
C GLY A 15 -17.81 12.44 -16.39
N GLU A 16 -16.95 11.58 -15.85
CA GLU A 16 -16.21 11.79 -14.62
C GLU A 16 -14.80 12.36 -14.89
N LEU A 17 -14.42 13.37 -14.11
CA LEU A 17 -13.13 14.07 -14.13
C LEU A 17 -11.97 13.27 -13.49
N SER A 18 -12.00 11.94 -13.44
CA SER A 18 -11.09 11.19 -12.59
C SER A 18 -9.92 10.55 -13.36
N ASP A 19 -8.90 11.35 -13.65
CA ASP A 19 -7.52 10.83 -13.71
C ASP A 19 -7.02 10.43 -12.31
N LEU A 20 -7.80 10.76 -11.27
CA LEU A 20 -7.47 10.62 -9.86
C LEU A 20 -7.53 9.15 -9.41
N VAL A 21 -6.38 8.67 -8.95
CA VAL A 21 -6.16 7.34 -8.35
C VAL A 21 -6.94 7.21 -7.04
N ASN A 22 -7.36 5.99 -6.71
CA ASN A 22 -7.94 5.62 -5.43
C ASN A 22 -6.93 4.84 -4.57
N PRO A 23 -5.93 5.51 -3.97
CA PRO A 23 -4.82 4.80 -3.33
C PRO A 23 -5.23 4.13 -2.02
N TYR A 24 -4.65 2.96 -1.79
CA TYR A 24 -4.54 2.31 -0.48
C TYR A 24 -3.17 1.66 -0.32
N VAL A 25 -2.76 1.47 0.93
CA VAL A 25 -1.52 0.76 1.26
C VAL A 25 -1.87 -0.64 1.72
N GLN A 26 -1.20 -1.63 1.11
CA GLN A 26 -1.19 -3.01 1.56
C GLN A 26 0.15 -3.33 2.19
N VAL A 27 0.14 -3.79 3.44
CA VAL A 27 1.33 -4.26 4.16
C VAL A 27 1.24 -5.76 4.32
N SER A 28 2.28 -6.47 3.90
CA SER A 28 2.41 -7.91 4.07
C SER A 28 3.64 -8.22 4.89
N PHE A 29 3.45 -8.97 5.97
CA PHE A 29 4.50 -9.35 6.90
C PHE A 29 4.24 -10.76 7.41
N ALA A 30 5.23 -11.64 7.23
CA ALA A 30 5.20 -13.03 7.71
C ALA A 30 3.90 -13.82 7.43
N GLY A 31 3.41 -13.75 6.19
CA GLY A 31 2.19 -14.42 5.77
C GLY A 31 0.90 -13.68 6.15
N LEU A 32 0.95 -12.70 7.03
CA LEU A 32 -0.16 -11.79 7.33
C LEU A 32 -0.21 -10.65 6.31
N THR A 33 -1.41 -10.16 6.03
CA THR A 33 -1.63 -9.00 5.15
C THR A 33 -2.68 -8.07 5.75
N GLY A 34 -2.30 -6.80 5.92
CA GLY A 34 -3.17 -5.71 6.35
C GLY A 34 -3.31 -4.67 5.24
N LYS A 35 -4.43 -3.96 5.23
CA LYS A 35 -4.72 -2.91 4.26
C LYS A 35 -5.30 -1.70 4.96
N THR A 36 -4.95 -0.50 4.49
CA THR A 36 -5.58 0.74 4.94
C THR A 36 -6.93 0.95 4.25
N SER A 37 -7.69 1.96 4.69
CA SER A 37 -8.82 2.47 3.90
C SER A 37 -8.37 2.99 2.54
N VAL A 38 -9.27 2.91 1.57
CA VAL A 38 -9.08 3.51 0.24
C VAL A 38 -9.41 4.99 0.34
N LYS A 39 -8.47 5.84 -0.09
CA LYS A 39 -8.75 7.27 -0.25
C LYS A 39 -9.20 7.49 -1.68
N LYS A 40 -10.43 8.00 -1.87
CA LYS A 40 -10.95 8.24 -3.21
C LYS A 40 -10.33 9.48 -3.82
N HIS A 41 -9.96 9.37 -5.09
CA HIS A 41 -9.57 10.49 -5.93
C HIS A 41 -8.46 11.38 -5.35
N SER A 42 -7.36 10.78 -4.86
CA SER A 42 -6.27 11.52 -4.20
C SER A 42 -4.90 11.05 -4.64
N TYR A 43 -4.01 11.99 -4.97
CA TYR A 43 -2.59 11.72 -5.24
C TYR A 43 -1.67 11.97 -4.05
N ALA A 44 -2.17 12.64 -3.02
CA ALA A 44 -1.47 12.87 -1.75
C ALA A 44 -2.33 12.35 -0.59
N PRO A 45 -2.59 11.03 -0.55
CA PRO A 45 -3.41 10.42 0.50
C PRO A 45 -2.73 10.52 1.86
N VAL A 46 -3.53 10.81 2.89
CA VAL A 46 -3.12 10.73 4.29
C VAL A 46 -4.04 9.71 4.97
N TRP A 47 -3.49 8.58 5.40
CA TRP A 47 -4.27 7.52 6.06
C TRP A 47 -4.32 7.71 7.57
N ASN A 48 -3.18 7.91 8.22
CA ASN A 48 -3.07 7.94 9.69
C ASN A 48 -3.70 6.70 10.35
N GLU A 49 -3.49 5.53 9.75
CA GLU A 49 -4.04 4.25 10.20
C GLU A 49 -2.94 3.35 10.76
N GLN A 50 -3.27 2.62 11.81
CA GLN A 50 -2.38 1.63 12.42
C GLN A 50 -2.78 0.22 11.98
N LEU A 51 -1.82 -0.52 11.45
CA LEU A 51 -1.96 -1.95 11.16
C LEU A 51 -1.17 -2.74 12.19
N VAL A 52 -1.85 -3.63 12.93
CA VAL A 52 -1.24 -4.46 13.96
C VAL A 52 -1.15 -5.90 13.46
N PHE A 53 0.07 -6.45 13.50
CA PHE A 53 0.36 -7.83 13.14
C PHE A 53 0.83 -8.56 14.38
N SER A 54 0.09 -9.59 14.79
CA SER A 54 0.43 -10.43 15.94
C SER A 54 1.04 -11.73 15.45
N GLU A 55 2.36 -11.83 15.51
CA GLU A 55 3.11 -13.05 15.18
C GLU A 55 3.92 -13.52 16.40
N MET A 56 4.19 -14.82 16.47
CA MET A 56 5.06 -15.41 17.50
C MET A 56 6.53 -15.09 17.21
N PHE A 57 7.27 -14.64 18.21
CA PHE A 57 8.72 -14.46 18.14
C PHE A 57 9.47 -15.80 18.19
N PRO A 58 10.60 -15.95 17.47
CA PRO A 58 11.21 -15.02 16.52
C PRO A 58 10.58 -15.16 15.12
N PRO A 59 10.21 -14.05 14.44
CA PRO A 59 9.72 -14.14 13.08
C PRO A 59 10.82 -14.64 12.14
N LEU A 60 10.54 -15.73 11.40
CA LEU A 60 11.44 -16.23 10.35
C LEU A 60 11.53 -15.23 9.18
N CYS A 61 10.53 -14.36 9.02
CA CYS A 61 10.47 -13.35 7.98
C CYS A 61 11.03 -12.02 8.52
N GLN A 62 12.19 -11.61 8.02
CA GLN A 62 12.85 -10.36 8.46
C GLN A 62 12.49 -9.13 7.63
N ARG A 63 11.47 -9.21 6.76
CA ARG A 63 11.17 -8.15 5.79
C ARG A 63 9.67 -7.89 5.70
N ILE A 64 9.31 -6.63 5.95
CA ILE A 64 7.96 -6.10 5.76
C ILE A 64 7.85 -5.60 4.32
N LYS A 65 6.84 -6.08 3.59
CA LYS A 65 6.53 -5.62 2.24
C LYS A 65 5.40 -4.60 2.30
N ILE A 66 5.66 -3.37 1.84
CA ILE A 66 4.69 -2.28 1.76
C ILE A 66 4.40 -2.02 0.30
N GLN A 67 3.12 -2.03 -0.10
CA GLN A 67 2.71 -1.77 -1.47
C GLN A 67 1.68 -0.66 -1.51
N LEU A 68 1.94 0.36 -2.32
CA LEU A 68 0.94 1.36 -2.69
C LEU A 68 0.18 0.84 -3.91
N ARG A 69 -1.14 0.80 -3.81
CA ARG A 69 -2.03 0.21 -4.81
C ARG A 69 -3.17 1.16 -5.15
N ASP A 70 -3.64 1.08 -6.39
CA ASP A 70 -4.86 1.71 -6.85
C ASP A 70 -6.02 0.72 -6.74
N ASP A 71 -7.11 1.14 -6.11
CA ASP A 71 -8.38 0.41 -6.05
C ASP A 71 -9.20 0.67 -7.33
N ASP A 72 -8.62 0.35 -8.48
CA ASP A 72 -9.32 0.38 -9.76
C ASP A 72 -10.21 -0.89 -9.86
N PRO A 73 -11.54 -0.75 -10.06
CA PRO A 73 -12.48 -1.86 -10.18
C PRO A 73 -12.14 -2.85 -11.30
N VAL A 74 -11.44 -2.40 -12.34
CA VAL A 74 -11.13 -3.19 -13.54
C VAL A 74 -9.79 -3.91 -13.38
N LYS A 75 -8.80 -3.24 -12.78
CA LYS A 75 -7.48 -3.84 -12.54
C LYS A 75 -6.77 -3.18 -11.36
N PRO A 76 -6.77 -3.82 -10.19
CA PRO A 76 -5.97 -3.36 -9.06
C PRO A 76 -4.50 -3.29 -9.47
N THR A 77 -3.96 -2.08 -9.49
CA THR A 77 -2.62 -1.82 -10.01
C THR A 77 -1.68 -1.47 -8.88
N VAL A 78 -0.48 -2.06 -8.88
CA VAL A 78 0.57 -1.69 -7.92
C VAL A 78 1.27 -0.45 -8.45
N ILE A 79 1.17 0.65 -7.69
CA ILE A 79 1.81 1.92 -8.01
C ILE A 79 3.28 1.87 -7.56
N GLY A 80 3.52 1.31 -6.38
CA GLY A 80 4.86 1.22 -5.80
C GLY A 80 5.00 0.07 -4.82
N THR A 81 6.21 -0.44 -4.66
CA THR A 81 6.55 -1.42 -3.64
C THR A 81 7.80 -0.97 -2.91
N HIS A 82 7.75 -1.02 -1.59
CA HIS A 82 8.86 -0.74 -0.71
C HIS A 82 9.02 -1.89 0.28
N PHE A 83 10.24 -2.10 0.76
CA PHE A 83 10.54 -3.13 1.74
C PHE A 83 11.25 -2.49 2.92
N VAL A 84 10.80 -2.86 4.12
CA VAL A 84 11.44 -2.46 5.37
C VAL A 84 12.00 -3.71 6.01
N ASP A 85 13.31 -3.73 6.22
CA ASP A 85 13.98 -4.83 6.91
C ASP A 85 13.79 -4.65 8.42
N LEU A 86 13.38 -5.71 9.13
CA LEU A 86 13.14 -5.64 10.57
C LEU A 86 14.38 -5.14 11.31
N LYS A 87 15.58 -5.54 10.91
CA LYS A 87 16.86 -5.10 11.50
C LYS A 87 17.04 -3.58 11.58
N THR A 88 16.37 -2.80 10.72
CA THR A 88 16.47 -1.33 10.75
C THR A 88 15.51 -0.68 11.74
N ILE A 89 14.48 -1.41 12.18
CA ILE A 89 13.42 -0.90 13.04
C ILE A 89 13.24 -1.70 14.34
N SER A 90 13.83 -2.89 14.44
CA SER A 90 13.78 -3.79 15.59
C SER A 90 15.18 -4.00 16.15
N ASN A 91 15.30 -3.98 17.48
CA ASN A 91 16.51 -4.35 18.18
C ASN A 91 16.48 -5.85 18.49
N ASP A 92 17.50 -6.59 18.05
CA ASP A 92 17.68 -8.03 18.33
C ASP A 92 18.17 -8.29 19.78
N GLY A 93 17.93 -7.34 20.69
CA GLY A 93 18.34 -7.45 22.08
C GLY A 93 17.82 -8.74 22.71
N GLU A 94 18.71 -9.47 23.39
CA GLU A 94 18.51 -10.78 24.03
C GLU A 94 17.35 -10.85 25.06
N LYS A 95 16.66 -9.73 25.27
CA LYS A 95 15.40 -9.64 26.01
C LYS A 95 14.40 -8.94 25.12
N GLY A 96 13.31 -9.63 24.81
CA GLY A 96 12.15 -9.08 24.11
C GLY A 96 11.46 -8.00 24.95
N GLU A 97 12.10 -6.84 25.08
CA GLU A 97 11.52 -5.65 25.66
C GLU A 97 11.61 -4.53 24.63
N THR A 98 10.43 -4.12 24.18
CA THR A 98 10.20 -2.95 23.33
C THR A 98 10.61 -1.68 24.09
N PRO A 99 11.15 -0.65 23.40
CA PRO A 99 11.40 0.66 24.01
C PRO A 99 10.12 1.33 24.52
#